data_AF-A0A535BUK8-F1
#
_entry.id   AF-A0A535BUK8-F1
#
_cell.length_a   1.000
_cell.length_b   1.000
_cell.length_c   1.000
_cell.angle_alpha   90.00
_cell.angle_beta   90.00
_cell.angle_gamma   90.00
#
_symmetry.space_group_name_H-M   'P 1'
#
loop_
_entity.id
_entity.type
_entity.pdbx_description
1 polymer ?
#
loop_
_entity_poly.entity_id
_entity_poly.type
_entity_poly.pdbx_seq_one_letter_code
_entity_poly.pdbx_strand_id
1 'polypeptide(L)' 'MAKDPRIDRLRKVPLFDTCDEKQLEFIASRVDEVDVSAGKVLTEQGRSGGEFFIILSGDADVKRGGKTVATLRGSNTTAF' A
#
# COMPACT_ATOMS: atom_id res chain seq x y z
N MET A 1 2.04 -26.61 -3.60
CA MET A 1 2.76 -25.31 -3.62
C MET A 1 2.38 -24.58 -2.36
N ALA A 2 3.33 -24.01 -1.61
CA ALA A 2 3.01 -23.27 -0.39
C ALA A 2 2.30 -21.96 -0.78
N LYS A 3 1.21 -21.62 -0.08
CA LYS A 3 0.46 -20.38 -0.30
C LYS A 3 1.35 -19.19 0.04
N ASP A 4 1.43 -18.20 -0.84
CA ASP A 4 2.19 -16.99 -0.60
C ASP A 4 1.55 -16.21 0.57
N PRO A 5 2.30 -15.92 1.66
CA PRO A 5 1.75 -15.22 2.83
C PRO A 5 1.25 -13.80 2.51
N ARG A 6 1.65 -13.21 1.37
CA ARG A 6 1.16 -11.91 0.91
C ARG A 6 -0.31 -11.96 0.49
N ILE A 7 -0.83 -13.12 0.05
CA ILE A 7 -2.24 -13.27 -0.35
C ILE A 7 -3.18 -12.95 0.81
N ASP A 8 -2.85 -13.43 2.02
CA ASP A 8 -3.67 -13.19 3.21
C ASP A 8 -3.62 -11.73 3.67
N ARG A 9 -2.57 -10.99 3.30
CA ARG A 9 -2.46 -9.55 3.55
C ARG A 9 -3.26 -8.75 2.51
N LEU A 10 -3.12 -9.08 1.23
CA LEU A 10 -3.87 -8.44 0.14
C LEU A 10 -5.39 -8.57 0.34
N ARG A 11 -5.85 -9.73 0.83
CA ARG A 11 -7.25 -9.97 1.17
C ARG A 11 -7.81 -9.05 2.27
N LYS A 12 -6.94 -8.42 3.08
CA LYS A 12 -7.34 -7.48 4.13
C LYS A 12 -7.37 -6.02 3.66
N VAL A 13 -6.95 -5.76 2.42
CA VAL A 13 -6.91 -4.41 1.85
C VAL A 13 -8.21 -4.18 1.09
N PRO A 14 -9.03 -3.18 1.46
CA PRO A 14 -10.33 -2.94 0.81
C PRO A 14 -10.27 -2.76 -0.72
N LEU A 15 -9.13 -2.29 -1.24
CA LEU A 15 -8.90 -2.17 -2.69
C LEU A 15 -9.02 -3.51 -3.44
N PHE A 16 -8.81 -4.64 -2.77
CA PHE A 16 -8.84 -5.98 -3.35
C PHE A 16 -9.99 -6.86 -2.84
N ASP A 17 -11.00 -6.28 -2.18
CA ASP A 17 -12.13 -7.04 -1.62
C ASP A 17 -12.94 -7.80 -2.69
N THR A 18 -12.92 -7.32 -3.93
CA THR A 18 -13.63 -7.96 -5.05
C THR A 18 -12.76 -8.93 -5.85
N CYS A 19 -11.49 -9.13 -5.45
CA CYS A 19 -10.58 -10.04 -6.15
C CYS A 19 -10.78 -11.49 -5.69
N ASP A 20 -10.85 -12.41 -6.65
CA ASP A 20 -10.80 -13.85 -6.36
C ASP A 20 -9.37 -14.32 -6.02
N GLU A 21 -9.24 -15.58 -5.60
CA GLU A 21 -7.96 -16.14 -5.18
C GLU A 21 -6.90 -16.12 -6.29
N LYS A 22 -7.27 -16.38 -7.55
CA LYS A 22 -6.33 -16.37 -8.69
C LYS A 22 -5.86 -14.96 -9.01
N GLN A 23 -6.74 -13.97 -8.88
CA GLN A 23 -6.40 -12.56 -9.04
C GLN A 23 -5.46 -12.11 -7.91
N LEU A 24 -5.72 -12.53 -6.67
CA LEU A 24 -4.83 -12.24 -5.55
C LEU A 24 -3.45 -12.91 -5.70
N GLU A 25 -3.38 -14.14 -6.19
CA GLU A 25 -2.12 -14.82 -6.53
C GLU A 25 -1.35 -14.07 -7.62
N PHE A 26 -2.04 -13.62 -8.67
CA PHE A 26 -1.45 -12.84 -9.75
C PHE A 26 -0.88 -11.49 -9.27
N ILE A 27 -1.58 -10.83 -8.34
CA ILE A 27 -1.12 -9.60 -7.71
C ILE A 27 0.06 -9.90 -6.77
N ALA A 28 -0.06 -10.92 -5.91
CA ALA A 28 0.98 -11.35 -4.98
C ALA A 28 2.32 -11.64 -5.69
N SER A 29 2.26 -12.20 -6.91
CA SER A 29 3.45 -12.49 -7.71
C SER A 29 4.13 -11.25 -8.31
N ARG A 30 3.54 -10.05 -8.18
CA ARG A 30 4.01 -8.79 -8.78
C ARG A 30 4.24 -7.67 -7.77
N VAL A 31 3.88 -7.89 -6.50
CA VAL A 31 4.07 -6.92 -5.44
C VAL A 31 5.35 -7.23 -4.68
N ASP A 32 6.14 -6.20 -4.40
CA ASP A 32 7.31 -6.30 -3.55
C ASP A 32 7.00 -5.71 -2.18
N GLU A 33 7.38 -6.42 -1.12
CA GLU A 33 7.37 -5.89 0.24
C GLU A 33 8.65 -5.08 0.43
N VAL A 34 8.49 -3.81 0.81
CA VAL A 34 9.61 -2.87 0.94
C VAL A 34 9.56 -2.21 2.31
N ASP A 35 10.70 -2.26 3.01
CA ASP A 35 10.92 -1.47 4.21
C ASP A 35 11.46 -0.10 3.82
N VAL A 36 10.81 0.95 4.30
CA VAL A 36 11.17 2.34 3.99
C VAL A 36 11.50 3.10 5.27
N SER A 37 12.66 3.75 5.30
CA SER A 37 13.06 4.58 6.43
C SER A 37 12.21 5.86 6.52
N ALA A 38 12.01 6.34 7.73
CA ALA A 38 11.33 7.62 7.98
C ALA A 38 11.97 8.77 7.17
N GLY A 39 11.13 9.62 6.59
CA GLY A 39 11.56 10.74 5.74
C GLY A 39 11.82 10.38 4.28
N LYS A 40 11.76 9.10 3.89
CA LYS A 40 11.79 8.69 2.48
C LYS A 40 10.57 9.26 1.75
N VAL A 41 10.80 9.96 0.64
CA VAL A 41 9.73 10.39 -0.28
C VAL A 41 9.34 9.19 -1.13
N LEU A 42 8.11 8.71 -0.97
CA LEU A 42 7.54 7.61 -1.76
C LEU A 42 7.01 8.09 -3.11
N THR A 43 6.30 9.22 -3.11
CA THR A 43 5.70 9.84 -4.30
C THR A 43 5.86 11.36 -4.22
N GLU A 44 6.05 12.01 -5.37
CA GLU A 44 6.21 13.47 -5.45
C GLU A 44 5.10 14.10 -6.31
N GLN A 45 4.48 15.18 -5.82
CA GLN A 45 3.40 15.88 -6.52
C GLN A 45 3.89 16.40 -7.88
N GLY A 46 3.12 16.14 -8.95
CA GLY A 46 3.44 16.61 -10.30
C GLY A 46 4.44 15.74 -11.05
N ARG A 47 5.02 14.71 -10.41
CA ARG A 47 5.73 13.64 -11.14
C ARG A 47 4.75 12.57 -11.57
N SER A 48 5.01 11.98 -12.74
CA SER A 48 4.37 10.73 -13.14
C SER A 48 4.78 9.63 -12.16
N GLY A 49 3.82 9.08 -11.43
CA GLY A 49 3.99 7.85 -10.68
C GLY A 49 3.57 6.65 -11.54
N GLY A 50 4.35 5.57 -11.49
CA GLY A 50 3.99 4.27 -12.07
C GLY A 50 3.74 3.19 -11.01
N GLU A 51 3.77 3.57 -9.72
CA GLU A 51 3.73 2.68 -8.58
C GLU A 51 2.68 3.16 -7.59
N PHE A 52 2.07 2.22 -6.87
CA PHE A 52 1.22 2.50 -5.72
C PHE A 52 1.74 1.71 -4.52
N PHE A 53 1.51 2.26 -3.33
CA PHE A 53 1.99 1.68 -2.08
C PHE A 53 0.81 1.33 -1.18
N ILE A 54 0.97 0.23 -0.43
CA ILE A 54 0.06 -0.17 0.63
C ILE A 54 0.87 -0.14 1.92
N ILE A 55 0.40 0.62 2.91
CA ILE A 55 1.08 0.70 4.20
C ILE A 55 0.64 -0.50 5.04
N LEU A 56 1.52 -1.49 5.18
CA LEU A 56 1.28 -2.65 6.04
C LEU A 56 1.49 -2.31 7.52
N SER A 57 2.48 -1.48 7.81
CA SER A 57 2.83 -1.01 9.15
C SER A 57 3.56 0.34 9.05
N GLY A 58 3.34 1.21 10.03
CA GLY A 58 3.90 2.57 10.05
C GLY A 58 2.94 3.63 9.52
N ASP A 59 3.48 4.82 9.27
CA ASP A 59 2.72 6.00 8.86
C ASP A 59 3.42 6.71 7.68
N ALA A 60 2.64 7.35 6.82
CA ALA A 60 3.13 8.20 5.74
C ALA A 60 2.40 9.55 5.73
N ASP A 61 3.17 10.63 5.68
CA ASP A 61 2.61 11.99 5.58
C ASP A 61 2.35 12.38 4.13
N VAL A 62 1.15 12.88 3.87
CA VAL A 62 0.78 13.52 2.61
C VAL A 62 1.03 15.02 2.76
N LYS A 63 1.90 15.59 1.92
CA LYS A 63 2.24 17.01 1.94
C LYS A 63 1.78 17.72 0.66
N ARG A 64 1.21 18.92 0.82
CA ARG A 64 0.86 19.82 -0.28
C ARG A 64 1.39 21.22 0.03
N GLY A 65 2.22 21.78 -0.86
CA GLY A 65 2.85 23.09 -0.64
C GLY A 65 3.70 23.15 0.64
N GLY A 66 4.42 22.06 0.96
CA GLY A 66 5.28 21.96 2.13
C GLY A 66 4.55 21.71 3.47
N LYS A 67 3.22 21.70 3.49
CA LYS A 67 2.42 21.44 4.69
C LYS A 67 1.83 20.04 4.65
N THR A 68 1.86 19.33 5.79
CA THR A 68 1.16 18.04 5.94
C THR A 68 -0.35 18.29 5.92
N VAL A 69 -1.07 17.59 5.04
CA VAL A 69 -2.52 17.70 4.87
C VAL A 69 -3.26 16.44 5.33
N ALA A 70 -2.57 15.30 5.40
CA ALA A 70 -3.08 14.04 5.95
C ALA A 70 -1.92 13.16 6.39
N THR A 71 -2.18 12.23 7.30
CA THR A 71 -1.26 11.13 7.63
C THR A 71 -1.98 9.82 7.37
N LEU A 72 -1.47 9.03 6.42
CA LEU A 72 -1.95 7.70 6.13
C LEU A 72 -1.30 6.73 7.11
N ARG A 73 -2.11 5.92 7.79
CA ARG A 73 -1.61 4.94 8.75
C ARG A 73 -1.81 3.54 8.21
N GLY A 74 -0.84 2.66 8.48
CA GLY A 74 -0.98 1.23 8.27
C GLY A 74 -2.04 0.69 9.21
N SER A 75 -3.28 0.64 8.75
CA SER A 75 -4.40 0.12 9.51
C SER A 75 -5.45 -0.41 8.55
N ASN A 76 -5.95 -1.62 8.83
CA ASN A 76 -7.16 -2.19 8.25
C ASN A 76 -8.44 -1.39 8.63
N THR A 77 -8.34 -0.09 8.92
CA THR A 77 -9.47 0.71 9.38
C THR A 77 -10.06 1.47 8.20
N THR A 78 -11.12 0.89 7.67
CA THR A 78 -12.13 1.55 6.85
C THR A 78 -12.57 2.84 7.54
N ALA A 79 -12.12 3.99 7.05
CA ALA A 79 -12.74 5.27 7.34
C ALA A 79 -13.49 5.68 6.06
N PHE A 80 -14.81 5.50 6.09
CA PHE A 80 -15.74 6.19 5.21
C PHE A 80 -15.90 7.64 5.69
#